data_AF-A0A6P0TAY4-F1
#
_entry.id   AF-A0A6P0TAY4-F1
#
_cell.length_a   1.000
_cell.length_b   1.000
_cell.length_c   1.000
_cell.angle_alpha   90.00
_cell.angle_beta   90.00
_cell.angle_gamma   90.00
#
_symmetry.space_group_name_H-M   'P 1'
#
loop_
_entity.id
_entity.type
_entity.pdbx_description
1 polymer ?
#
loop_
_entity_poly.entity_id
_entity_poly.type
_entity_poly.pdbx_seq_one_letter_code
_entity_poly.pdbx_strand_id
1 'polypeptide(L)'
;MTKLINSRNIGKDETEDRLTPERWRDLGILTGLWAIAAIIDQLWLALDHRVPSWDPADHMIGALNYWWTLQPQHWFSGHVWDALWTLSSKYPPLLYISTAPFLALFGRGADQAIAVNLFYTAVLLVSVYGLGRVLFRAEVGLWAAGLCLLFPQFYSLRTGYYMDYPLTTLIAASTLALSLWHLSQTAYSPVKSRWALAKQWLFALSLGLTFGLAFLMKQTAIFFLAIPLMWVGVSALIAGFRNGYWSRFGQIFTAGAIAFLMILPWSQTNWLFQISAVFNSNIKSARIEGDPAWNTIAGWTYYWQQLPQAISYPILIVASVGLIIALIRFLSTQPL
;
A
#
# COMPACT_ATOMS: atom_id res chain seq x y z
N MET A 1 -13.53 -46.98 12.77
CA MET A 1 -12.10 -47.29 12.53
C MET A 1 -11.25 -46.14 13.01
N THR A 2 -10.73 -46.33 14.21
CA THR A 2 -9.94 -45.44 15.06
C THR A 2 -8.58 -45.14 14.45
N LYS A 3 -8.23 -43.86 14.25
CA LYS A 3 -6.83 -43.42 14.15
C LYS A 3 -6.57 -42.38 15.24
N LEU A 4 -5.92 -42.86 16.29
CA LEU A 4 -5.29 -42.09 17.35
C LEU A 4 -4.35 -41.04 16.76
N ILE A 5 -4.67 -39.77 16.97
CA ILE A 5 -3.71 -38.68 16.76
C ILE A 5 -2.84 -38.64 18.00
N ASN A 6 -1.59 -39.05 17.79
CA ASN A 6 -0.52 -39.14 18.76
C ASN A 6 -0.21 -37.73 19.30
N SER A 7 -0.56 -37.47 20.56
CA SER A 7 -0.15 -36.29 21.29
C SER A 7 1.33 -36.41 21.66
N ARG A 8 2.22 -35.90 20.79
CA ARG A 8 3.64 -35.69 21.11
C ARG A 8 4.03 -34.23 20.90
N ASN A 9 4.55 -33.66 21.99
CA ASN A 9 5.34 -32.43 22.08
C ASN A 9 4.66 -31.11 21.71
N ILE A 10 3.72 -30.69 22.57
CA ILE A 10 3.47 -29.27 22.83
C ILE A 10 4.18 -28.95 24.14
N GLY A 11 5.48 -28.68 24.05
CA GLY A 11 6.30 -28.39 25.22
C GLY A 11 7.62 -27.79 24.80
N LYS A 12 7.76 -26.48 25.08
CA LYS A 12 8.99 -25.68 25.03
C LYS A 12 9.59 -25.44 23.64
N ASP A 13 8.99 -24.51 22.92
CA ASP A 13 9.75 -23.60 22.04
C ASP A 13 9.46 -22.16 22.47
N GLU A 14 9.97 -21.81 23.65
CA GLU A 14 10.41 -20.44 23.95
C GLU A 14 11.84 -20.27 23.41
N THR A 15 12.06 -20.68 22.16
CA THR A 15 13.33 -20.46 21.48
C THR A 15 13.27 -19.09 20.83
N GLU A 16 14.07 -18.19 21.39
CA GLU A 16 14.69 -17.02 20.76
C GLU A 16 14.23 -16.73 19.33
N ASP A 17 13.79 -15.49 19.12
CA ASP A 17 13.48 -14.84 17.83
C ASP A 17 14.72 -14.71 16.92
N ARG A 18 15.43 -15.82 16.69
CA ARG A 18 16.51 -15.95 15.71
C ARG A 18 15.83 -16.17 14.37
N LEU A 19 15.97 -15.18 13.49
CA LEU A 19 15.58 -15.29 12.09
C LEU A 19 16.19 -16.58 11.52
N THR A 20 15.34 -17.48 11.00
CA THR A 20 15.78 -18.73 10.38
C THR A 20 16.72 -18.42 9.20
N PRO A 21 17.68 -19.30 8.85
CA PRO A 21 18.59 -19.09 7.72
C PRO A 21 17.85 -18.72 6.42
N GLU A 22 16.67 -19.28 6.20
CA GLU A 22 15.79 -18.96 5.07
C GLU A 22 15.28 -17.51 5.10
N ARG A 23 14.96 -16.96 6.28
CA ARG A 23 14.55 -15.55 6.41
C ARG A 23 15.68 -14.60 6.09
N TRP A 24 16.91 -14.91 6.50
CA TRP A 24 18.09 -14.11 6.14
C TRP A 24 18.38 -14.16 4.65
N ARG A 25 18.26 -15.33 4.03
CA ARG A 25 18.35 -15.49 2.57
C ARG A 25 17.32 -14.60 1.86
N ASP A 26 16.06 -14.71 2.26
CA ASP A 26 14.97 -13.96 1.63
C ASP A 26 15.16 -12.45 1.81
N LEU A 27 15.56 -12.00 3.01
CA LEU A 27 15.90 -10.60 3.26
C LEU A 27 17.06 -10.13 2.36
N GLY A 28 18.14 -10.93 2.25
CA GLY A 28 19.26 -10.63 1.37
C GLY A 28 18.84 -10.51 -0.10
N ILE A 29 17.93 -11.36 -0.58
CA ILE A 29 17.38 -11.27 -1.94
C ILE A 29 16.57 -9.98 -2.11
N LEU A 30 15.69 -9.64 -1.17
CA LEU A 30 14.89 -8.41 -1.24
C LEU A 30 15.76 -7.15 -1.19
N THR A 31 16.78 -7.12 -0.34
CA THR A 31 17.77 -6.03 -0.29
C THR A 31 18.56 -5.95 -1.59
N GLY A 32 18.95 -7.08 -2.18
CA GLY A 32 19.61 -7.12 -3.48
C GLY A 32 18.73 -6.57 -4.61
N LEU A 33 17.46 -7.00 -4.67
CA LEU A 33 16.48 -6.48 -5.63
C LEU A 33 16.27 -4.97 -5.48
N TRP A 34 16.11 -4.50 -4.24
CA TRP A 34 15.99 -3.08 -3.94
C TRP A 34 17.23 -2.29 -4.37
N ALA A 35 18.43 -2.76 -4.04
CA ALA A 35 19.68 -2.10 -4.39
C ALA A 35 19.90 -2.05 -5.91
N ILE A 36 19.59 -3.15 -6.63
CA ILE A 36 19.67 -3.18 -8.10
C ILE A 36 18.70 -2.18 -8.70
N ALA A 37 17.43 -2.15 -8.25
CA ALA A 37 16.45 -1.17 -8.72
C ALA A 37 16.92 0.26 -8.43
N ALA A 38 17.41 0.54 -7.22
CA ALA A 38 17.94 1.85 -6.85
C ALA A 38 19.09 2.28 -7.76
N ILE A 39 20.07 1.41 -8.02
CA ILE A 39 21.20 1.71 -8.91
C ILE A 39 20.71 2.00 -10.32
N ILE A 40 19.81 1.18 -10.86
CA ILE A 40 19.25 1.38 -12.21
C ILE A 40 18.49 2.70 -12.30
N ASP A 41 17.66 3.01 -11.31
CA ASP A 41 16.86 4.22 -11.30
C ASP A 41 17.75 5.47 -11.16
N GLN A 42 18.80 5.43 -10.33
CA GLN A 42 19.76 6.53 -10.22
C GLN A 42 20.59 6.72 -11.50
N LEU A 43 21.00 5.63 -12.15
CA LEU A 43 21.68 5.70 -13.46
C LEU A 43 20.75 6.30 -14.52
N TRP A 44 19.47 5.94 -14.51
CA TRP A 44 18.48 6.53 -15.41
C TRP A 44 18.33 8.03 -15.18
N LEU A 45 18.12 8.46 -13.93
CA LEU A 45 17.97 9.87 -13.59
C LEU A 45 19.23 10.69 -13.93
N ALA A 46 20.43 10.12 -13.74
CA ALA A 46 21.67 10.80 -14.10
C ALA A 46 21.83 11.03 -15.62
N LEU A 47 21.18 10.19 -16.44
CA LEU A 47 21.18 10.30 -17.90
C LEU A 47 19.98 11.08 -18.45
N ASP A 48 18.92 11.25 -17.65
CA ASP A 48 17.73 12.00 -18.05
C ASP A 48 17.94 13.50 -17.79
N HIS A 49 17.76 14.30 -18.84
CA HIS A 49 17.90 15.76 -18.78
C HIS A 49 16.57 16.48 -19.06
N ARG A 50 15.46 15.74 -19.02
CA ARG A 50 14.14 16.29 -19.25
C ARG A 50 13.70 17.15 -18.07
N VAL A 51 12.98 18.22 -18.41
CA VAL A 51 12.31 19.05 -17.40
C VAL A 51 11.05 18.31 -16.95
N PRO A 52 10.69 18.34 -15.65
CA PRO A 52 9.46 17.71 -15.17
C PRO A 52 8.22 18.20 -15.94
N SER A 53 7.29 17.27 -16.22
CA SER A 53 5.99 17.63 -16.78
C SER A 53 5.14 18.38 -15.75
N TRP A 54 4.01 18.93 -16.18
CA TRP A 54 3.20 19.85 -15.37
C TRP A 54 2.79 19.27 -14.01
N ASP A 55 2.43 17.98 -13.95
CA ASP A 55 1.93 17.33 -12.72
C ASP A 55 3.07 17.02 -11.72
N PRO A 56 4.19 16.37 -12.11
CA PRO A 56 5.38 16.27 -11.26
C PRO A 56 5.92 17.61 -10.80
N ALA A 57 5.93 18.64 -11.65
CA ALA A 57 6.40 19.98 -11.29
C ALA A 57 5.56 20.59 -10.16
N ASP A 58 4.22 20.51 -10.25
CA ASP A 58 3.30 20.98 -9.21
C ASP A 58 3.55 20.26 -7.88
N HIS A 59 3.68 18.93 -7.93
CA HIS A 59 3.99 18.13 -6.75
C HIS A 59 5.36 18.45 -6.15
N MET A 60 6.39 18.70 -6.97
CA MET A 60 7.73 19.07 -6.51
C MET A 60 7.74 20.43 -5.80
N ILE A 61 7.01 21.42 -6.32
CA ILE A 61 6.81 22.70 -5.64
C ILE A 61 6.13 22.49 -4.28
N GLY A 62 5.10 21.64 -4.23
CA GLY A 62 4.47 21.20 -2.99
C GLY A 62 5.51 20.63 -2.00
N ALA A 63 6.36 19.71 -2.45
CA ALA A 63 7.40 19.11 -1.62
C ALA A 63 8.38 20.14 -1.04
N LEU A 64 8.78 21.14 -1.83
CA LEU A 64 9.65 22.23 -1.37
C LEU A 64 8.98 23.11 -0.31
N ASN A 65 7.68 23.40 -0.45
CA ASN A 65 6.91 24.15 0.55
C ASN A 65 6.84 23.41 1.89
N TYR A 66 6.61 22.09 1.85
CA TYR A 66 6.65 21.26 3.06
C TYR A 66 8.05 21.17 3.64
N TRP A 67 9.08 20.99 2.82
CA TRP A 67 10.47 21.00 3.27
C TRP A 67 10.82 22.30 3.99
N TRP A 68 10.45 23.46 3.43
CA TRP A 68 10.69 24.76 4.06
C TRP A 68 9.95 24.92 5.40
N THR A 69 8.70 24.47 5.45
CA THR A 69 7.83 24.61 6.64
C THR A 69 8.24 23.64 7.76
N LEU A 70 8.71 22.44 7.41
CA LEU A 70 9.10 21.38 8.35
C LEU A 70 10.58 21.47 8.79
N GLN A 71 11.23 22.62 8.63
CA GLN A 71 12.59 22.79 9.12
C GLN A 71 12.65 22.75 10.67
N PRO A 72 13.73 22.20 11.28
CA PRO A 72 13.82 22.00 12.72
C PRO A 72 13.57 23.25 13.57
N GLN A 73 13.99 24.43 13.09
CA GLN A 73 13.77 25.70 13.80
C GLN A 73 12.29 26.07 13.99
N HIS A 74 11.38 25.45 13.25
CA HIS A 74 9.95 25.79 13.25
C HIS A 74 9.10 24.80 14.07
N TRP A 75 9.63 23.63 14.46
CA TRP A 75 8.85 22.54 15.08
C TRP A 75 8.13 22.92 16.36
N PHE A 76 8.69 23.85 17.15
CA PHE A 76 8.12 24.30 18.41
C PHE A 76 7.15 25.47 18.27
N SER A 77 6.86 25.92 17.04
CA SER A 77 5.86 26.95 16.78
C SER A 77 4.51 26.31 16.44
N GLY A 78 3.46 26.66 17.19
CA GLY A 78 2.11 26.12 16.98
C GLY A 78 1.58 26.37 15.56
N HIS A 79 1.91 27.54 14.99
CA HIS A 79 1.48 27.95 13.65
C HIS A 79 1.92 27.00 12.52
N VAL A 80 3.03 26.27 12.68
CA VAL A 80 3.50 25.32 11.66
C VAL A 80 2.57 24.14 11.53
N TRP A 81 2.03 23.67 12.65
CA TRP A 81 1.12 22.53 12.68
C TRP A 81 -0.25 22.87 12.11
N ASP A 82 -0.68 24.13 12.25
CA ASP A 82 -1.89 24.65 11.59
C ASP A 82 -1.65 24.84 10.08
N ALA A 83 -0.49 25.40 9.70
CA ALA A 83 -0.13 25.64 8.32
C ALA A 83 0.09 24.35 7.52
N LEU A 84 0.55 23.28 8.18
CA LEU A 84 0.82 21.98 7.55
C LEU A 84 -0.38 21.48 6.76
N TRP A 85 -1.61 21.72 7.23
CA TRP A 85 -2.82 21.26 6.56
C TRP A 85 -3.27 22.18 5.43
N THR A 86 -2.84 23.44 5.39
CA THR A 86 -3.25 24.42 4.37
C THR A 86 -2.31 24.46 3.16
N LEU A 87 -1.08 23.96 3.30
CA LEU A 87 -0.06 23.97 2.24
C LEU A 87 -0.44 23.16 0.98
N SER A 88 -1.32 22.17 1.12
CA SER A 88 -1.84 21.42 -0.01
C SER A 88 -3.34 21.21 0.14
N SER A 89 -4.11 21.96 -0.65
CA SER A 89 -5.57 21.92 -0.59
C SER A 89 -6.18 20.89 -1.53
N LYS A 90 -5.47 20.51 -2.60
CA LYS A 90 -5.92 19.53 -3.61
C LYS A 90 -5.63 18.10 -3.21
N TYR A 91 -4.42 17.81 -2.71
CA TYR A 91 -4.02 16.46 -2.33
C TYR A 91 -3.63 16.38 -0.85
N PRO A 92 -3.85 15.24 -0.18
CA PRO A 92 -3.35 15.01 1.17
C PRO A 92 -1.81 15.00 1.18
N PRO A 93 -1.17 15.30 2.33
CA PRO A 93 0.20 15.80 2.33
C PRO A 93 1.30 14.75 2.44
N LEU A 94 0.97 13.45 2.52
CA LEU A 94 1.96 12.43 2.88
C LEU A 94 3.12 12.36 1.91
N LEU A 95 2.89 12.49 0.60
CA LEU A 95 3.97 12.53 -0.39
C LEU A 95 4.99 13.60 0.00
N TYR A 96 4.54 14.84 0.18
CA TYR A 96 5.40 15.99 0.46
C TYR A 96 6.12 15.88 1.80
N ILE A 97 5.40 15.43 2.85
CA ILE A 97 5.99 15.18 4.17
C ILE A 97 7.07 14.11 4.07
N SER A 98 6.81 13.00 3.37
CA SER A 98 7.77 11.90 3.20
C SER A 98 8.97 12.27 2.34
N THR A 99 8.82 13.23 1.42
CA THR A 99 9.89 13.73 0.55
C THR A 99 10.81 14.74 1.24
N ALA A 100 10.30 15.51 2.20
CA ALA A 100 11.08 16.56 2.88
C ALA A 100 12.43 16.06 3.46
N PRO A 101 12.53 14.89 4.12
CA PRO A 101 13.82 14.35 4.56
C PRO A 101 14.82 14.11 3.41
N PHE A 102 14.35 13.64 2.25
CA PHE A 102 15.21 13.40 1.08
C PHE A 102 15.73 14.72 0.52
N LEU A 103 14.88 15.76 0.46
CA LEU A 103 15.31 17.09 0.03
C LEU A 103 16.33 17.72 1.00
N ALA A 104 16.21 17.44 2.29
CA ALA A 104 17.17 17.88 3.29
C ALA A 104 18.53 17.18 3.17
N LEU A 105 18.54 15.87 2.85
CA LEU A 105 19.75 15.05 2.77
C LEU A 105 20.49 15.17 1.43
N PHE A 106 19.75 15.17 0.32
CA PHE A 106 20.33 15.01 -1.02
C PHE A 106 20.31 16.30 -1.84
N GLY A 107 19.57 17.33 -1.39
CA GLY A 107 19.42 18.60 -2.09
C GLY A 107 18.00 18.83 -2.63
N ARG A 108 17.78 19.98 -3.25
CA ARG A 108 16.42 20.51 -3.53
C ARG A 108 16.01 20.44 -5.00
N GLY A 109 16.72 19.65 -5.80
CA GLY A 109 16.41 19.48 -7.23
C GLY A 109 15.33 18.43 -7.48
N ALA A 110 14.92 18.36 -8.74
CA ALA A 110 13.87 17.46 -9.21
C ALA A 110 14.20 15.98 -8.91
N ASP A 111 15.41 15.54 -9.24
CA ASP A 111 15.84 14.15 -9.05
C ASP A 111 15.94 13.78 -7.57
N GLN A 112 16.33 14.74 -6.72
CA GLN A 112 16.40 14.52 -5.28
C GLN A 112 15.01 14.33 -4.65
N ALA A 113 13.96 14.96 -5.20
CA ALA A 113 12.59 14.70 -4.79
C ALA A 113 12.17 13.25 -5.11
N ILE A 114 12.59 12.74 -6.27
CA ILE A 114 12.28 11.37 -6.74
C ILE A 114 12.91 10.31 -5.83
N ALA A 115 14.00 10.63 -5.12
CA ALA A 115 14.65 9.71 -4.19
C ALA A 115 13.73 9.15 -3.09
N VAL A 116 12.62 9.83 -2.78
CA VAL A 116 11.57 9.29 -1.88
C VAL A 116 11.02 7.94 -2.36
N ASN A 117 10.99 7.69 -3.68
CA ASN A 117 10.52 6.45 -4.25
C ASN A 117 11.40 5.26 -3.86
N LEU A 118 12.67 5.46 -3.49
CA LEU A 118 13.51 4.39 -2.95
C LEU A 118 12.92 3.80 -1.67
N PHE A 119 12.36 4.64 -0.80
CA PHE A 119 11.65 4.19 0.40
C PHE A 119 10.38 3.43 0.03
N TYR A 120 9.56 3.97 -0.88
CA TYR A 120 8.33 3.29 -1.32
C TYR A 120 8.62 1.98 -2.05
N THR A 121 9.70 1.87 -2.83
CA THR A 121 10.12 0.61 -3.45
C THR A 121 10.47 -0.45 -2.40
N ALA A 122 11.16 -0.08 -1.31
CA ALA A 122 11.44 -1.01 -0.22
C ALA A 122 10.14 -1.52 0.43
N VAL A 123 9.21 -0.60 0.74
CA VAL A 123 7.91 -0.96 1.31
C VAL A 123 7.10 -1.84 0.34
N LEU A 124 7.14 -1.55 -0.96
CA LEU A 124 6.46 -2.32 -1.99
C LEU A 124 6.99 -3.75 -2.04
N LEU A 125 8.31 -3.93 -2.09
CA LEU A 125 8.95 -5.24 -2.13
C LEU A 125 8.59 -6.08 -0.91
N VAL A 126 8.66 -5.50 0.29
CA VAL A 126 8.24 -6.19 1.53
C VAL A 126 6.76 -6.56 1.50
N SER A 127 5.91 -5.65 1.01
CA SER A 127 4.46 -5.85 0.97
C SER A 127 4.07 -6.96 -0.01
N VAL A 128 4.61 -6.93 -1.23
CA VAL A 128 4.34 -7.92 -2.28
C VAL A 128 4.91 -9.28 -1.90
N TYR A 129 6.14 -9.33 -1.36
CA TYR A 129 6.72 -10.55 -0.83
C TYR A 129 5.88 -11.13 0.31
N GLY A 130 5.48 -10.29 1.26
CA GLY A 130 4.63 -10.68 2.39
C GLY A 130 3.31 -11.26 1.91
N LEU A 131 2.66 -10.64 0.93
CA LEU A 131 1.42 -11.14 0.34
C LEU A 131 1.63 -12.51 -0.32
N GLY A 132 2.68 -12.66 -1.13
CA GLY A 132 2.99 -13.94 -1.78
C GLY A 132 3.33 -15.05 -0.78
N ARG A 133 4.02 -14.72 0.32
CA ARG A 133 4.30 -15.67 1.41
C ARG A 133 3.05 -16.05 2.20
N VAL A 134 2.18 -15.08 2.47
CA VAL A 134 0.94 -15.28 3.24
C VAL A 134 -0.08 -16.10 2.46
N LEU A 135 -0.23 -15.82 1.16
CA LEU A 135 -1.23 -16.49 0.30
C LEU A 135 -0.71 -17.81 -0.30
N PHE A 136 0.62 -17.95 -0.43
CA PHE A 136 1.25 -19.09 -1.09
C PHE A 136 2.47 -19.59 -0.31
N ARG A 137 3.68 -19.20 -0.74
CA ARG A 137 4.98 -19.62 -0.19
C ARG A 137 6.05 -18.57 -0.46
N ALA A 138 7.17 -18.65 0.25
CA ALA A 138 8.24 -17.66 0.20
C ALA A 138 8.77 -17.41 -1.21
N GLU A 139 8.93 -18.48 -2.00
CA GLU A 139 9.45 -18.41 -3.38
C GLU A 139 8.52 -17.62 -4.28
N VAL A 140 7.20 -17.81 -4.14
CA VAL A 140 6.20 -17.06 -4.91
C VAL A 140 6.24 -15.59 -4.52
N GLY A 141 6.42 -15.28 -3.24
CA GLY A 141 6.63 -13.91 -2.77
C GLY A 141 7.86 -13.25 -3.37
N LEU A 142 8.99 -13.95 -3.43
CA LEU A 142 10.24 -13.42 -4.01
C LEU A 142 10.08 -13.17 -5.52
N TRP A 143 9.47 -14.10 -6.25
CA TRP A 143 9.16 -13.91 -7.67
C TRP A 143 8.22 -12.74 -7.90
N ALA A 144 7.15 -12.61 -7.11
CA ALA A 144 6.22 -11.50 -7.22
C ALA A 144 6.92 -10.15 -6.96
N ALA A 145 7.77 -10.07 -5.95
CA ALA A 145 8.54 -8.87 -5.63
C ALA A 145 9.54 -8.51 -6.73
N GLY A 146 10.24 -9.49 -7.32
CA GLY A 146 11.13 -9.25 -8.45
C GLY A 146 10.38 -8.81 -9.71
N LEU A 147 9.27 -9.49 -10.05
CA LEU A 147 8.50 -9.20 -11.26
C LEU A 147 7.82 -7.83 -11.21
N CYS A 148 7.36 -7.36 -10.05
CA CYS A 148 6.73 -6.04 -9.97
C CYS A 148 7.71 -4.89 -10.27
N LEU A 149 9.02 -5.08 -10.06
CA LEU A 149 10.04 -4.13 -10.48
C LEU A 149 10.20 -4.06 -12.01
N LEU A 150 9.70 -5.05 -12.74
CA LEU A 150 9.80 -5.11 -14.21
C LEU A 150 8.55 -4.57 -14.90
N PHE A 151 7.53 -4.13 -14.16
CA PHE A 151 6.32 -3.57 -14.76
C PHE A 151 6.65 -2.23 -15.44
N PRO A 152 6.37 -2.07 -16.75
CA PRO A 152 6.66 -0.84 -17.47
C PRO A 152 6.08 0.41 -16.81
N GLN A 153 4.84 0.33 -16.32
CA GLN A 153 4.23 1.48 -15.63
C GLN A 153 4.92 1.82 -14.31
N PHE A 154 5.32 0.81 -13.54
CA PHE A 154 6.00 1.06 -12.27
C PHE A 154 7.38 1.65 -12.49
N TYR A 155 8.06 1.27 -13.56
CA TYR A 155 9.31 1.91 -13.96
C TYR A 155 9.09 3.40 -14.25
N SER A 156 8.15 3.74 -15.13
CA SER A 156 7.87 5.15 -15.46
C SER A 156 7.45 5.96 -14.23
N LEU A 157 6.64 5.39 -13.34
CA LEU A 157 6.16 6.08 -12.15
C LEU A 157 7.20 6.18 -11.04
N ARG A 158 8.13 5.22 -10.90
CA ARG A 158 9.17 5.27 -9.85
C ARG A 158 10.31 6.22 -10.20
N THR A 159 10.60 6.40 -11.49
CA THR A 159 11.57 7.39 -11.97
C THR A 159 10.95 8.77 -12.21
N GLY A 160 9.67 8.96 -11.85
CA GLY A 160 8.98 10.24 -11.86
C GLY A 160 8.47 10.61 -10.47
N TYR A 161 8.23 11.90 -10.22
CA TYR A 161 7.69 12.36 -8.95
C TYR A 161 6.16 12.36 -8.95
N TYR A 162 5.60 11.15 -8.97
CA TYR A 162 4.15 10.92 -8.97
C TYR A 162 3.67 10.31 -7.66
N MET A 163 2.46 10.68 -7.25
CA MET A 163 1.83 10.16 -6.04
C MET A 163 1.28 8.74 -6.20
N ASP A 164 1.04 8.29 -7.43
CA ASP A 164 0.40 7.00 -7.73
C ASP A 164 1.29 5.79 -7.37
N TYR A 165 2.62 5.92 -7.48
CA TYR A 165 3.55 4.84 -7.09
C TYR A 165 3.61 4.64 -5.57
N PRO A 166 3.82 5.70 -4.75
CA PRO A 166 3.64 5.63 -3.30
C PRO A 166 2.24 5.15 -2.87
N LEU A 167 1.17 5.59 -3.54
CA LEU A 167 -0.19 5.12 -3.25
C LEU A 167 -0.30 3.61 -3.45
N THR A 168 0.13 3.10 -4.61
CA THR A 168 0.09 1.66 -4.92
C THR A 168 0.84 0.84 -3.88
N THR A 169 1.97 1.35 -3.41
CA THR A 169 2.77 0.77 -2.32
C THR A 169 1.97 0.68 -1.02
N LEU A 170 1.30 1.76 -0.61
CA LEU A 170 0.51 1.78 0.63
C LEU A 170 -0.77 0.93 0.55
N ILE A 171 -1.36 0.78 -0.64
CA ILE A 171 -2.44 -0.17 -0.89
C ILE A 171 -1.94 -1.62 -0.74
N ALA A 172 -0.78 -1.95 -1.27
CA ALA A 172 -0.17 -3.28 -1.08
C ALA A 172 0.13 -3.55 0.39
N ALA A 173 0.70 -2.59 1.11
CA ALA A 173 0.98 -2.69 2.55
C ALA A 173 -0.30 -2.88 3.38
N SER A 174 -1.36 -2.13 3.05
CA SER A 174 -2.68 -2.26 3.70
C SER A 174 -3.33 -3.61 3.42
N THR A 175 -3.19 -4.12 2.19
CA THR A 175 -3.69 -5.46 1.83
C THR A 175 -2.93 -6.54 2.58
N LEU A 176 -1.62 -6.39 2.76
CA LEU A 176 -0.82 -7.31 3.58
C LEU A 176 -1.26 -7.28 5.05
N ALA A 177 -1.41 -6.09 5.63
CA ALA A 177 -1.84 -5.93 7.01
C ALA A 177 -3.24 -6.53 7.23
N LEU A 178 -4.17 -6.30 6.29
CA LEU A 178 -5.51 -6.90 6.31
C LEU A 178 -5.45 -8.43 6.24
N SER A 179 -4.59 -8.97 5.37
CA SER A 179 -4.43 -10.42 5.20
C SER A 179 -3.85 -11.08 6.46
N LEU A 180 -2.81 -10.48 7.04
CA LEU A 180 -2.20 -10.93 8.29
C LEU A 180 -3.19 -10.87 9.46
N TRP A 181 -3.93 -9.77 9.57
CA TRP A 181 -5.00 -9.64 10.56
C TRP A 181 -6.04 -10.75 10.36
N HIS A 182 -6.59 -10.90 9.14
CA HIS A 182 -7.65 -11.86 8.87
C HIS A 182 -7.24 -13.30 9.20
N LEU A 183 -6.04 -13.71 8.79
CA LEU A 183 -5.52 -15.05 9.08
C LEU A 183 -5.22 -15.28 10.57
N SER A 184 -4.83 -14.23 11.29
CA SER A 184 -4.65 -14.31 12.74
C SER A 184 -5.97 -14.57 13.49
N GLN A 185 -7.12 -14.30 12.86
CA GLN A 185 -8.45 -14.60 13.40
C GLN A 185 -8.92 -16.02 13.08
N THR A 186 -8.50 -16.60 11.94
CA THR A 186 -8.92 -17.93 11.50
C THR A 186 -8.04 -19.04 12.07
N ALA A 187 -6.75 -18.77 12.23
CA ALA A 187 -5.78 -19.74 12.76
C ALA A 187 -5.92 -20.01 14.28
N TYR A 188 -6.65 -19.17 15.02
CA TYR A 188 -6.71 -19.23 16.48
C TYR A 188 -8.14 -19.22 17.03
N SER A 189 -8.55 -20.34 17.61
CA SER A 189 -9.70 -20.49 18.51
C SER A 189 -9.20 -20.73 19.94
N PRO A 190 -10.03 -20.54 20.99
CA PRO A 190 -10.19 -19.30 21.73
C PRO A 190 -8.90 -18.84 22.44
N VAL A 191 -8.77 -17.52 22.57
CA VAL A 191 -7.71 -16.75 23.25
C VAL A 191 -7.22 -17.43 24.54
N LYS A 192 -6.09 -18.15 24.49
CA LYS A 192 -5.37 -18.60 25.70
C LYS A 192 -4.01 -17.93 25.90
N SER A 193 -3.41 -17.36 24.85
CA SER A 193 -2.10 -16.70 24.94
C SER A 193 -2.22 -15.19 24.77
N ARG A 194 -1.68 -14.43 25.74
CA ARG A 194 -1.55 -12.96 25.70
C ARG A 194 -0.82 -12.48 24.43
N TRP A 195 0.17 -13.25 23.97
CA TRP A 195 0.95 -12.96 22.77
C TRP A 195 0.12 -13.04 21.48
N ALA A 196 -0.80 -14.00 21.39
CA ALA A 196 -1.68 -14.14 20.22
C ALA A 196 -2.62 -12.93 20.09
N LEU A 197 -3.17 -12.47 21.22
CA LEU A 197 -4.01 -11.28 21.25
C LEU A 197 -3.21 -10.02 20.90
N ALA A 198 -2.01 -9.84 21.46
CA ALA A 198 -1.12 -8.73 21.13
C ALA A 198 -0.80 -8.69 19.61
N LYS A 199 -0.57 -9.85 19.01
CA LYS A 199 -0.31 -9.98 17.57
C LYS A 199 -1.52 -9.58 16.71
N GLN A 200 -2.74 -9.98 17.10
CA GLN A 200 -3.96 -9.56 16.40
C GLN A 200 -4.14 -8.04 16.44
N TRP A 201 -3.92 -7.43 17.61
CA TRP A 201 -3.97 -5.98 17.75
C TRP A 201 -2.87 -5.29 16.96
N LEU A 202 -1.64 -5.81 16.97
CA LEU A 202 -0.56 -5.28 16.15
C LEU A 202 -0.94 -5.25 14.66
N PHE A 203 -1.55 -6.32 14.13
CA PHE A 203 -2.01 -6.34 12.75
C PHE A 203 -3.19 -5.40 12.48
N ALA A 204 -4.12 -5.26 13.43
CA ALA A 204 -5.23 -4.30 13.31
C ALA A 204 -4.72 -2.85 13.31
N LEU A 205 -3.78 -2.52 14.19
CA LEU A 205 -3.14 -1.20 14.26
C LEU A 205 -2.31 -0.93 12.99
N SER A 206 -1.59 -1.93 12.51
CA SER A 206 -0.83 -1.84 11.25
C SER A 206 -1.76 -1.57 10.07
N LEU A 207 -2.92 -2.24 10.01
CA LEU A 207 -3.94 -2.00 8.99
C LEU A 207 -4.47 -0.56 9.05
N GLY A 208 -4.82 -0.07 10.25
CA GLY A 208 -5.28 1.30 10.43
C GLY A 208 -4.24 2.33 10.02
N LEU A 209 -2.98 2.10 10.38
CA LEU A 209 -1.86 2.96 10.03
C LEU A 209 -1.61 2.99 8.51
N THR A 210 -1.43 1.83 7.88
CA THR A 210 -1.15 1.78 6.43
C THR A 210 -2.32 2.32 5.61
N PHE A 211 -3.56 2.09 6.06
CA PHE A 211 -4.74 2.59 5.37
C PHE A 211 -4.94 4.09 5.57
N GLY A 212 -4.68 4.61 6.78
CA GLY A 212 -4.65 6.04 7.06
C GLY A 212 -3.56 6.75 6.25
N LEU A 213 -2.37 6.15 6.14
CA LEU A 213 -1.31 6.63 5.27
C LEU A 213 -1.74 6.61 3.80
N ALA A 214 -2.41 5.56 3.32
CA ALA A 214 -2.91 5.52 1.94
C ALA A 214 -3.91 6.66 1.67
N PHE A 215 -4.79 6.98 2.62
CA PHE A 215 -5.67 8.15 2.53
C PHE A 215 -4.93 9.49 2.58
N LEU A 216 -3.91 9.60 3.43
CA LEU A 216 -3.02 10.77 3.47
C LEU A 216 -2.08 10.86 2.25
N MET A 217 -2.03 9.82 1.42
CA MET A 217 -1.44 9.88 0.09
C MET A 217 -2.48 10.41 -0.90
N LYS A 218 -3.57 9.67 -1.15
CA LYS A 218 -4.61 10.05 -2.11
C LYS A 218 -5.96 9.49 -1.68
N GLN A 219 -7.03 10.29 -1.77
CA GLN A 219 -8.36 9.88 -1.30
C GLN A 219 -8.94 8.70 -2.10
N THR A 220 -8.48 8.52 -3.33
CA THR A 220 -8.86 7.38 -4.19
C THR A 220 -8.40 6.03 -3.64
N ALA A 221 -7.59 6.00 -2.58
CA ALA A 221 -7.22 4.79 -1.84
C ALA A 221 -8.43 3.91 -1.49
N ILE A 222 -9.57 4.52 -1.14
CA ILE A 222 -10.79 3.80 -0.77
C ILE A 222 -11.28 2.85 -1.87
N PHE A 223 -11.14 3.21 -3.15
CA PHE A 223 -11.65 2.41 -4.25
C PHE A 223 -10.95 1.04 -4.36
N PHE A 224 -9.68 0.96 -3.96
CA PHE A 224 -8.91 -0.28 -4.03
C PHE A 224 -9.18 -1.22 -2.84
N LEU A 225 -9.60 -0.68 -1.70
CA LEU A 225 -9.77 -1.44 -0.46
C LEU A 225 -11.22 -1.53 0.02
N ALA A 226 -12.16 -0.81 -0.59
CA ALA A 226 -13.56 -0.79 -0.17
C ALA A 226 -14.17 -2.20 -0.13
N ILE A 227 -14.02 -2.98 -1.20
CA ILE A 227 -14.59 -4.34 -1.29
C ILE A 227 -13.99 -5.27 -0.22
N PRO A 228 -12.65 -5.45 -0.11
CA PRO A 228 -12.10 -6.35 0.90
C PRO A 228 -12.37 -5.87 2.33
N LEU A 229 -12.36 -4.55 2.59
CA LEU A 229 -12.70 -4.01 3.92
C LEU A 229 -14.17 -4.22 4.27
N MET A 230 -15.10 -4.01 3.33
CA MET A 230 -16.52 -4.30 3.55
C MET A 230 -16.75 -5.77 3.82
N TRP A 231 -16.16 -6.66 3.00
CA TRP A 231 -16.25 -8.11 3.20
C TRP A 231 -15.78 -8.53 4.59
N VAL A 232 -14.61 -8.06 5.00
CA VAL A 232 -14.03 -8.36 6.30
C VAL A 232 -14.84 -7.75 7.45
N GLY A 233 -15.30 -6.51 7.30
CA GLY A 233 -16.13 -5.82 8.29
C GLY A 233 -17.46 -6.54 8.52
N VAL A 234 -18.16 -6.91 7.45
CA VAL A 234 -19.40 -7.70 7.51
C VAL A 234 -19.14 -9.07 8.14
N SER A 235 -18.05 -9.75 7.74
CA SER A 235 -17.68 -11.05 8.33
C SER A 235 -17.40 -10.95 9.84
N ALA A 236 -16.74 -9.87 10.27
CA ALA A 236 -16.47 -9.60 11.69
C ALA A 236 -17.76 -9.33 12.48
N LEU A 237 -18.70 -8.56 11.90
CA LEU A 237 -20.02 -8.31 12.49
C LEU A 237 -20.83 -9.61 12.63
N ILE A 238 -20.92 -10.41 11.57
CA ILE A 238 -21.63 -11.69 11.58
C ILE A 238 -21.02 -12.61 12.65
N ALA A 239 -19.69 -12.67 12.76
CA ALA A 239 -19.02 -13.45 13.80
C ALA A 239 -19.31 -12.93 15.22
N GLY A 240 -19.44 -11.61 15.39
CA GLY A 240 -19.88 -10.98 16.63
C GLY A 240 -21.29 -11.41 17.04
N PHE A 241 -22.26 -11.29 16.12
CA PHE A 241 -23.66 -11.65 16.39
C PHE A 241 -23.88 -13.16 16.58
N ARG A 242 -23.27 -14.01 15.75
CA ARG A 242 -23.51 -15.47 15.79
C ARG A 242 -22.73 -16.18 16.88
N ASN A 243 -21.50 -15.73 17.15
CA ASN A 243 -20.54 -16.46 17.99
C ASN A 243 -20.00 -15.63 19.16
N GLY A 244 -20.46 -14.38 19.36
CA GLY A 244 -20.01 -13.51 20.45
C GLY A 244 -18.62 -12.89 20.27
N TYR A 245 -17.99 -13.02 19.09
CA TYR A 245 -16.61 -12.55 18.84
C TYR A 245 -16.52 -11.04 18.53
N TRP A 246 -17.05 -10.20 19.42
CA TRP A 246 -17.05 -8.73 19.28
C TRP A 246 -15.65 -8.12 19.24
N SER A 247 -14.63 -8.81 19.76
CA SER A 247 -13.24 -8.37 19.69
C SER A 247 -12.77 -8.14 18.25
N ARG A 248 -13.23 -8.94 17.28
CA ARG A 248 -12.88 -8.80 15.86
C ARG A 248 -13.42 -7.49 15.30
N PHE A 249 -14.68 -7.19 15.62
CA PHE A 249 -15.30 -5.93 15.23
C PHE A 249 -14.59 -4.74 15.89
N GLY A 250 -14.28 -4.83 17.18
CA GLY A 250 -13.53 -3.79 17.90
C GLY A 250 -12.17 -3.49 17.28
N GLN A 251 -11.44 -4.52 16.81
CA GLN A 251 -10.15 -4.36 16.12
C GLN A 251 -10.30 -3.65 14.76
N ILE A 252 -11.27 -4.05 13.93
CA ILE A 252 -11.53 -3.38 12.64
C ILE A 252 -12.03 -1.95 12.83
N PHE A 253 -12.91 -1.74 13.81
CA PHE A 253 -13.36 -0.41 14.17
C PHE A 253 -12.20 0.48 14.60
N THR A 254 -11.29 -0.05 15.43
CA THR A 254 -10.08 0.67 15.87
C THR A 254 -9.18 0.99 14.67
N ALA A 255 -8.98 0.06 13.74
CA ALA A 255 -8.22 0.31 12.52
C ALA A 255 -8.85 1.44 11.69
N GLY A 256 -10.18 1.42 11.52
CA GLY A 256 -10.93 2.48 10.83
C GLY A 256 -10.85 3.83 11.55
N ALA A 257 -10.93 3.84 12.88
CA ALA A 257 -10.80 5.05 13.70
C ALA A 257 -9.39 5.66 13.58
N ILE A 258 -8.33 4.85 13.56
CA ILE A 258 -6.96 5.34 13.31
C ILE A 258 -6.87 5.97 11.93
N ALA A 259 -7.32 5.27 10.88
CA ALA A 259 -7.29 5.80 9.53
C ALA A 259 -8.06 7.12 9.40
N PHE A 260 -9.23 7.21 10.05
CA PHE A 260 -10.05 8.42 10.11
C PHE A 260 -9.33 9.57 10.84
N LEU A 261 -8.78 9.32 12.03
CA LEU A 261 -8.08 10.33 12.82
C LEU A 261 -6.83 10.87 12.09
N MET A 262 -6.16 10.05 11.30
CA MET A 262 -5.01 10.47 10.50
C MET A 262 -5.40 11.46 9.40
N ILE A 263 -6.50 11.21 8.68
CA ILE A 263 -6.95 12.06 7.55
C ILE A 263 -7.81 13.25 7.99
N LEU A 264 -8.32 13.21 9.23
CA LEU A 264 -9.28 14.19 9.75
C LEU A 264 -8.76 15.64 9.72
N PRO A 265 -7.55 15.97 10.22
CA PRO A 265 -7.09 17.36 10.28
C PRO A 265 -7.01 18.01 8.90
N TRP A 266 -6.47 17.26 7.93
CA TRP A 266 -6.38 17.71 6.55
C TRP A 266 -7.75 17.85 5.90
N SER A 267 -8.65 16.88 6.12
CA SER A 267 -10.00 16.90 5.53
C SER A 267 -10.84 18.05 6.09
N GLN A 268 -10.78 18.30 7.40
CA GLN A 268 -11.48 19.42 8.03
C GLN A 268 -11.05 20.76 7.44
N THR A 269 -9.76 20.89 7.13
CA THR A 269 -9.19 22.12 6.55
C THR A 269 -9.58 22.29 5.07
N ASN A 270 -9.66 21.19 4.30
CA ASN A 270 -9.69 21.26 2.84
C ASN A 270 -10.95 20.71 2.16
N TRP A 271 -11.98 20.30 2.89
CA TRP A 271 -13.16 19.64 2.30
C TRP A 271 -13.84 20.43 1.18
N LEU A 272 -13.88 21.77 1.27
CA LEU A 272 -14.43 22.63 0.20
C LEU A 272 -13.61 22.55 -1.09
N PHE A 273 -12.28 22.59 -0.97
CA PHE A 273 -11.38 22.50 -2.12
C PHE A 273 -11.46 21.14 -2.81
N GLN A 274 -11.79 20.08 -2.07
CA GLN A 274 -11.98 18.74 -2.64
C GLN A 274 -13.17 18.67 -3.57
N ILE A 275 -14.28 19.29 -3.21
CA ILE A 275 -15.47 19.36 -4.07
C ILE A 275 -15.10 20.08 -5.37
N SER A 276 -14.46 21.26 -5.26
CA SER A 276 -14.02 22.03 -6.42
C SER A 276 -12.99 21.28 -7.29
N ALA A 277 -12.05 20.56 -6.67
CA ALA A 277 -11.04 19.77 -7.38
C ALA A 277 -11.68 18.63 -8.20
N VAL A 278 -12.67 17.92 -7.63
CA VAL A 278 -13.40 16.87 -8.35
C VAL A 278 -14.11 17.44 -9.58
N PHE A 279 -14.81 18.57 -9.45
CA PHE A 279 -15.53 19.16 -10.58
C PHE A 279 -14.57 19.71 -11.66
N ASN A 280 -13.57 20.48 -11.25
CA ASN A 280 -12.69 21.17 -12.18
C ASN A 280 -11.68 20.21 -12.83
N SER A 281 -11.03 19.36 -12.05
CA SER A 281 -9.99 18.46 -12.55
C SER A 281 -10.55 17.15 -13.11
N ASN A 282 -11.46 16.48 -12.40
CA ASN A 282 -11.85 15.11 -12.79
C ASN A 282 -13.00 15.06 -13.78
N ILE A 283 -13.83 16.12 -13.86
CA ILE A 283 -14.99 16.15 -14.78
C ILE A 283 -14.71 17.09 -15.94
N LYS A 284 -14.35 18.35 -15.66
CA LYS A 284 -14.16 19.35 -16.71
C LYS A 284 -12.90 19.09 -17.53
N SER A 285 -11.72 18.91 -16.90
CA SER A 285 -10.48 18.63 -17.65
C SER A 285 -10.54 17.31 -18.39
N ALA A 286 -10.98 16.22 -17.74
CA ALA A 286 -11.15 14.92 -18.37
C ALA A 286 -12.02 14.99 -19.64
N ARG A 287 -13.11 15.77 -19.62
CA ARG A 287 -13.96 15.98 -20.79
C ARG A 287 -13.27 16.76 -21.92
N ILE A 288 -12.40 17.71 -21.57
CA ILE A 288 -11.61 18.48 -22.53
C ILE A 288 -10.51 17.60 -23.16
N GLU A 289 -9.91 16.73 -22.37
CA GLU A 289 -8.87 15.77 -22.80
C GLU A 289 -9.43 14.59 -23.61
N GLY A 290 -10.76 14.43 -23.63
CA GLY A 290 -11.44 13.37 -24.37
C GLY A 290 -11.46 12.03 -23.62
N ASP A 291 -11.24 12.06 -22.30
CA ASP A 291 -11.28 10.86 -21.46
C ASP A 291 -12.68 10.26 -21.42
N PRO A 292 -12.78 8.92 -21.35
CA PRO A 292 -14.07 8.27 -21.29
C PRO A 292 -14.78 8.58 -19.97
N ALA A 293 -16.03 9.04 -20.08
CA ALA A 293 -16.81 9.40 -18.89
C ALA A 293 -17.14 8.17 -18.04
N TRP A 294 -17.22 8.38 -16.71
CA TRP A 294 -17.49 7.32 -15.72
C TRP A 294 -18.85 6.61 -15.93
N ASN A 295 -19.80 7.26 -16.59
CA ASN A 295 -21.12 6.70 -16.90
C ASN A 295 -21.16 5.94 -18.24
N THR A 296 -20.00 5.62 -18.83
CA THR A 296 -19.89 4.91 -20.12
C THR A 296 -19.15 3.59 -19.97
N ILE A 297 -19.46 2.61 -20.83
CA ILE A 297 -18.75 1.32 -20.88
C ILE A 297 -17.25 1.53 -21.12
N ALA A 298 -16.89 2.52 -21.95
CA ALA A 298 -15.50 2.89 -22.19
C ALA A 298 -14.78 3.28 -20.88
N GLY A 299 -15.45 4.03 -20.00
CA GLY A 299 -14.89 4.42 -18.70
C GLY A 299 -14.64 3.21 -17.80
N TRP A 300 -15.62 2.30 -17.71
CA TRP A 300 -15.52 1.08 -16.90
C TRP A 300 -14.48 0.07 -17.41
N THR A 301 -14.19 0.08 -18.72
CA THR A 301 -13.24 -0.84 -19.36
C THR A 301 -11.87 -0.22 -19.63
N TYR A 302 -11.69 1.08 -19.39
CA TYR A 302 -10.48 1.82 -19.70
C TYR A 302 -9.22 1.18 -19.10
N TYR A 303 -9.19 0.95 -17.78
CA TYR A 303 -8.01 0.39 -17.12
C TYR A 303 -7.75 -1.09 -17.49
N TRP A 304 -8.78 -1.84 -17.90
CA TRP A 304 -8.59 -3.18 -18.45
C TRP A 304 -7.85 -3.14 -19.78
N GLN A 305 -8.12 -2.14 -20.62
CA GLN A 305 -7.43 -1.95 -21.89
C GLN A 305 -5.98 -1.45 -21.70
N GLN A 306 -5.71 -0.69 -20.63
CA GLN A 306 -4.35 -0.21 -20.30
C GLN A 306 -3.48 -1.25 -19.60
N LEU A 307 -4.07 -2.31 -19.05
CA LEU A 307 -3.35 -3.33 -18.28
C LEU A 307 -2.15 -3.97 -19.02
N PRO A 308 -2.23 -4.31 -20.32
CA PRO A 308 -1.08 -4.86 -21.06
C PRO A 308 0.07 -3.86 -21.18
N GLN A 309 -0.22 -2.57 -21.33
CA GLN A 309 0.81 -1.53 -21.33
C GLN A 309 1.43 -1.37 -19.94
N ALA A 310 0.60 -1.51 -18.90
CA ALA A 310 1.05 -1.31 -17.54
C ALA A 310 1.98 -2.43 -17.02
N ILE A 311 1.67 -3.68 -17.35
CA ILE A 311 2.34 -4.88 -16.80
C ILE A 311 3.26 -5.56 -17.84
N SER A 312 3.05 -5.32 -19.14
CA SER A 312 3.54 -6.10 -20.29
C SER A 312 2.75 -7.38 -20.58
N TYR A 313 2.65 -7.74 -21.87
CA TYR A 313 2.00 -8.98 -22.32
C TYR A 313 2.61 -10.25 -21.71
N PRO A 314 3.94 -10.46 -21.68
CA PRO A 314 4.50 -11.71 -21.18
C PRO A 314 4.10 -12.00 -19.72
N ILE A 315 4.22 -11.01 -18.84
CA ILE A 315 3.87 -11.16 -17.43
C ILE A 315 2.36 -11.35 -17.27
N LEU A 316 1.56 -10.56 -18.00
CA LEU A 316 0.10 -10.65 -17.93
C LEU A 316 -0.43 -12.01 -18.41
N ILE A 317 0.14 -12.57 -19.47
CA ILE A 317 -0.22 -13.90 -19.99
C ILE A 317 0.11 -14.97 -18.96
N VAL A 318 1.32 -14.96 -18.40
CA VAL A 318 1.73 -15.93 -17.37
C VAL A 318 0.81 -15.86 -16.15
N ALA A 319 0.50 -14.65 -15.67
CA ALA A 319 -0.42 -14.45 -14.55
C ALA A 319 -1.85 -14.94 -14.87
N SER A 320 -2.35 -14.65 -16.07
CA SER A 320 -3.69 -15.05 -16.52
C SER A 320 -3.82 -16.55 -16.65
N VAL A 321 -2.83 -17.23 -17.26
CA VAL A 321 -2.80 -18.70 -17.35
C VAL A 321 -2.74 -19.33 -15.96
N GLY A 322 -1.90 -18.78 -15.07
CA GLY A 322 -1.83 -19.23 -13.67
C GLY A 322 -3.17 -19.11 -12.95
N LEU A 323 -3.88 -17.99 -13.12
CA LEU A 323 -5.20 -17.76 -12.54
C LEU A 323 -6.24 -18.74 -13.09
N ILE A 324 -6.25 -19.00 -14.40
CA ILE A 324 -7.16 -19.95 -15.05
C ILE A 324 -6.91 -21.37 -14.51
N ILE A 325 -5.66 -21.80 -14.41
CA ILE A 325 -5.31 -23.12 -13.84
C ILE A 325 -5.77 -23.22 -12.39
N ALA A 326 -5.56 -22.17 -11.59
CA ALA A 326 -6.02 -22.13 -10.20
C ALA A 326 -7.55 -22.22 -10.09
N LEU A 327 -8.27 -21.52 -10.96
CA LEU A 327 -9.73 -21.54 -11.00
C LEU A 327 -10.26 -22.92 -11.40
N ILE A 328 -9.70 -23.55 -12.43
CA ILE A 328 -10.05 -24.90 -12.86
C ILE A 328 -9.86 -25.89 -11.71
N ARG A 329 -8.71 -25.81 -11.02
CA ARG A 329 -8.44 -26.67 -9.85
C ARG A 329 -9.46 -26.45 -8.75
N PHE A 330 -9.75 -25.20 -8.39
CA PHE A 330 -10.74 -24.86 -7.37
C PHE A 330 -12.12 -25.45 -7.69
N LEU A 331 -12.59 -25.28 -8.93
CA LEU A 331 -13.88 -25.81 -9.38
C LEU A 331 -13.90 -27.35 -9.41
N SER A 332 -12.79 -27.99 -9.78
CA SER A 332 -12.68 -29.46 -9.79
C SER A 332 -12.64 -30.11 -8.41
N THR A 333 -12.30 -29.35 -7.36
CA THR A 333 -12.17 -29.86 -5.99
C THR A 333 -13.44 -29.71 -5.14
N GLN A 334 -14.49 -29.04 -5.64
CA GLN A 334 -15.77 -28.96 -4.94
C GLN A 334 -16.57 -30.25 -5.19
N PRO A 335 -17.01 -30.99 -4.15
CA PRO A 335 -17.93 -32.10 -4.35
C PRO A 335 -19.27 -31.56 -4.87
N LEU A 336 -19.82 -32.25 -5.89
CA LEU A 336 -21.13 -31.97 -6.50
C LEU A 336 -22.27 -32.00 -5.50
#